data_AF-A0A392NPB9-F1
#
_entry.id   AF-A0A392NPB9-F1
#
_cell.length_a   1.000
_cell.length_b   1.000
_cell.length_c   1.000
_cell.angle_alpha   90.00
_cell.angle_beta   90.00
_cell.angle_gamma   90.00
#
_symmetry.space_group_name_H-M   'P 1'
#
loop_
_entity.id
_entity.type
_entity.pdbx_description
1 polymer ?
#
loop_
_entity_poly.entity_id
_entity_poly.type
_entity_poly.pdbx_seq_one_letter_code
_entity_poly.pdbx_strand_id
1 'polypeptide(L)'
;MTNNFCSGVCASSARKWDSLQMGTLSDDMRVMTRKNVDDPGEPPGIVLSAATSVWMPVSRQRLFDFLRDERLRSEWDILSNGGPMQEMVHIAKGQGQGNCVSLLRANAVNANDSSMLILQETWMDTSCSVVVYAPVDGQSLNVVMSG
;
A
#
# COMPACT_ATOMS: atom_id res chain seq x y z
N MET A 1 -3.38 3.42 8.39
CA MET A 1 -2.46 3.67 7.24
C MET A 1 -3.06 4.59 6.20
N THR A 2 -4.33 4.42 5.82
CA THR A 2 -4.95 5.17 4.72
C THR A 2 -4.85 6.68 4.86
N ASN A 3 -5.02 7.25 6.07
CA ASN A 3 -4.89 8.69 6.28
C ASN A 3 -3.46 9.20 5.96
N ASN A 4 -2.43 8.47 6.41
CA ASN A 4 -1.05 8.82 6.14
C ASN A 4 -0.74 8.70 4.63
N PHE A 5 -1.20 7.62 4.00
CA PHE A 5 -1.11 7.44 2.55
C PHE A 5 -1.77 8.59 1.78
N CYS A 6 -3.00 8.98 2.12
CA CYS A 6 -3.69 10.10 1.48
C CYS A 6 -2.91 11.41 1.67
N SER A 7 -2.33 11.66 2.85
CA SER A 7 -1.48 12.84 3.05
C SER A 7 -0.20 12.82 2.21
N GLY A 8 0.29 11.63 1.85
CA GLY A 8 1.50 11.41 1.05
C GLY A 8 1.28 11.42 -0.46
N VAL A 9 0.06 11.16 -0.94
CA VAL A 9 -0.23 11.02 -2.38
C VAL A 9 -1.18 12.11 -2.88
N CYS A 10 -2.08 12.60 -2.04
CA CYS A 10 -2.96 13.70 -2.40
C CYS A 10 -2.17 15.02 -2.41
N ALA A 11 -2.35 15.80 -3.47
CA ALA A 11 -1.86 17.16 -3.57
C ALA A 11 -2.69 18.12 -2.67
N SER A 12 -2.71 17.84 -1.37
CA SER A 12 -3.28 18.76 -0.38
C SER A 12 -2.41 20.00 -0.31
N SER A 13 -3.03 21.18 -0.25
CA SER A 13 -2.31 22.44 -0.03
C SER A 13 -1.54 22.50 1.29
N ALA A 14 -1.81 21.57 2.21
CA ALA A 14 -1.07 21.40 3.45
C ALA A 14 0.38 20.93 3.23
N ARG A 15 0.69 20.26 2.11
CA ARG A 15 2.04 19.79 1.76
C ARG A 15 2.46 20.39 0.42
N LYS A 16 3.54 21.17 0.43
CA LYS A 16 4.12 21.76 -0.80
C LYS A 16 4.82 20.65 -1.59
N TRP A 17 4.10 20.08 -2.57
CA TRP A 17 4.62 19.13 -3.54
C TRP A 17 5.13 19.84 -4.77
N ASP A 18 6.36 19.53 -5.18
CA ASP A 18 6.97 20.00 -6.41
C ASP A 18 6.83 18.92 -7.49
N SER A 19 6.25 19.28 -8.64
CA SER A 19 6.12 18.34 -9.76
C SER A 19 7.48 18.13 -10.42
N LEU A 20 7.92 16.88 -10.53
CA LEU A 20 9.10 16.54 -11.32
C LEU A 20 8.69 16.32 -12.78
N GLN A 21 9.06 17.25 -13.65
CA GLN A 21 8.92 17.05 -15.09
C GLN A 21 10.15 16.31 -15.63
N MET A 22 10.03 14.99 -15.80
CA MET A 22 10.99 14.21 -16.59
C MET A 22 10.47 14.16 -18.02
N GLY A 23 11.19 14.76 -18.97
CA GLY A 23 10.80 14.87 -20.39
C GLY A 23 10.70 13.55 -21.17
N THR A 24 10.68 12.40 -20.48
CA THR A 24 10.61 11.04 -21.05
C THR A 24 9.51 10.20 -20.41
N LEU A 25 8.77 10.71 -19.42
CA LEU A 25 7.68 9.96 -18.80
C LEU A 25 6.40 10.04 -19.65
N SER A 26 5.63 8.95 -19.65
CA SER A 26 4.29 8.91 -20.24
C SER A 26 3.39 9.97 -19.58
N ASP A 27 2.48 10.56 -20.36
CA ASP A 27 1.54 11.61 -19.91
C ASP A 27 0.65 11.13 -18.74
N ASP A 28 0.51 9.81 -18.60
CA ASP A 28 -0.29 9.14 -17.56
C ASP A 28 0.45 8.92 -16.24
N MET A 29 1.71 9.37 -16.11
CA MET A 29 2.52 9.22 -14.90
C MET A 29 2.83 10.57 -14.27
N ARG A 30 2.42 10.75 -13.01
CA ARG A 30 2.75 11.93 -12.21
C ARG A 30 3.79 11.56 -11.16
N VAL A 31 4.92 12.28 -11.18
CA VAL A 31 5.97 12.19 -10.14
C VAL A 31 6.07 13.53 -9.43
N MET A 32 6.00 13.49 -8.10
CA MET A 32 6.09 14.66 -7.24
C MET A 32 7.13 14.41 -6.14
N THR A 33 7.81 15.47 -5.71
CA THR A 33 8.71 15.43 -4.55
C THR A 33 8.32 16.46 -3.52
N ARG A 34 8.68 16.20 -2.27
CA ARG A 34 8.70 17.22 -1.22
C ARG A 34 9.88 16.97 -0.29
N LYS A 35 10.34 18.04 0.36
CA LYS A 35 11.33 17.94 1.43
C LYS A 35 10.62 17.87 2.77
N ASN A 36 10.80 16.77 3.50
CA ASN A 36 10.43 16.65 4.89
C ASN A 36 11.59 17.12 5.78
N VAL A 37 11.34 18.10 6.65
CA VAL A 37 12.33 18.61 7.61
C VAL A 37 11.83 18.36 9.03
N ASP A 38 10.57 18.70 9.32
CA ASP A 38 10.05 18.74 10.68
C ASP A 38 8.70 18.01 10.86
N ASP A 39 8.20 17.23 9.87
CA ASP A 39 6.93 16.52 10.03
C ASP A 39 7.08 15.31 10.98
N PRO A 40 6.39 15.30 12.14
CA PRO A 40 6.45 14.18 13.07
C PRO A 40 5.87 12.91 12.44
N GLY A 41 6.58 11.79 12.56
CA GLY A 41 6.13 10.48 12.05
C GLY A 41 6.62 10.14 10.64
N GLU A 42 7.37 11.02 9.99
CA GLU A 42 8.09 10.72 8.76
C GLU A 42 9.59 11.00 8.90
N PRO A 43 10.47 10.20 8.29
CA PRO A 43 11.91 10.45 8.34
C PRO A 43 12.26 11.77 7.62
N PRO A 44 13.23 12.56 8.13
CA PRO A 44 13.71 13.76 7.45
C PRO A 44 14.37 13.38 6.12
N GLY A 45 14.14 14.17 5.08
CA GLY A 45 14.71 13.92 3.75
C GLY A 45 13.79 14.29 2.60
N ILE A 46 14.05 13.70 1.43
CA ILE A 46 13.20 13.86 0.25
C ILE A 46 12.20 12.72 0.21
N VAL A 47 10.92 13.08 0.11
CA VAL A 47 9.82 12.14 -0.13
C VAL A 47 9.45 12.21 -1.60
N LEU A 48 9.38 11.06 -2.26
CA LEU A 48 8.97 10.92 -3.66
C LEU A 48 7.62 10.21 -3.72
N SER A 49 6.71 10.75 -4.52
CA SER A 49 5.40 10.15 -4.81
C SER A 49 5.27 9.97 -6.31
N ALA A 50 5.01 8.73 -6.75
CA ALA A 50 4.69 8.41 -8.12
C ALA A 50 3.28 7.81 -8.18
N ALA A 51 2.46 8.29 -9.11
CA ALA A 51 1.11 7.80 -9.32
C ALA A 51 0.83 7.68 -10.83
N THR A 52 0.05 6.68 -11.18
CA THR A 52 -0.47 6.48 -12.54
C THR A 52 -1.93 6.07 -12.47
N SER A 53 -2.62 6.14 -13.60
CA SER A 53 -4.03 5.76 -13.71
C SER A 53 -4.25 5.01 -15.00
N VAL A 54 -5.03 3.94 -14.92
CA VAL A 54 -5.33 3.07 -16.05
C VAL A 54 -6.82 2.78 -16.08
N TRP A 55 -7.41 2.78 -17.28
CA TRP A 55 -8.80 2.39 -17.46
C TRP A 55 -8.91 0.86 -17.52
N MET A 56 -9.85 0.31 -16.75
CA MET A 56 -10.04 -1.14 -16.62
C MET A 56 -11.46 -1.53 -17.01
N PRO A 57 -11.68 -2.47 -17.96
CA PRO A 57 -13.00 -2.91 -18.40
C PRO A 57 -13.61 -3.96 -17.44
N VAL A 58 -13.51 -3.74 -16.13
CA VAL A 58 -14.05 -4.63 -15.09
C VAL A 58 -14.79 -3.83 -14.03
N SER A 59 -15.70 -4.49 -13.30
CA SER A 59 -16.41 -3.81 -12.21
C SER A 59 -15.46 -3.46 -11.06
N ARG A 60 -15.77 -2.36 -10.36
CA ARG A 60 -15.04 -1.91 -9.16
C ARG A 60 -14.91 -3.03 -8.12
N GLN A 61 -16.00 -3.76 -7.87
CA GLN A 61 -16.04 -4.87 -6.92
C GLN A 61 -15.05 -5.96 -7.32
N ARG A 62 -15.09 -6.41 -8.58
CA ARG A 62 -14.22 -7.48 -9.06
C ARG A 62 -12.74 -7.10 -9.00
N LEU A 63 -12.41 -5.86 -9.35
CA LEU A 63 -11.03 -5.38 -9.25
C LEU A 63 -10.57 -5.27 -7.79
N PHE A 64 -11.44 -4.76 -6.90
CA PHE A 64 -11.12 -4.68 -5.48
C PHE A 64 -10.88 -6.05 -4.87
N ASP A 65 -11.76 -7.01 -5.13
CA ASP A 65 -11.62 -8.39 -4.66
C ASP A 65 -10.34 -9.04 -5.19
N PHE A 66 -10.00 -8.82 -6.46
CA PHE A 66 -8.73 -9.28 -7.04
C PHE A 66 -7.50 -8.68 -6.34
N LEU A 67 -7.48 -7.35 -6.11
CA LEU A 67 -6.32 -6.69 -5.53
C LEU A 67 -6.10 -7.08 -4.07
N ARG A 68 -7.16 -7.32 -3.30
CA ARG A 68 -7.03 -7.64 -1.87
C ARG A 68 -6.80 -9.11 -1.57
N ASP A 69 -7.06 -10.01 -2.52
CA ASP A 69 -6.92 -11.46 -2.36
C ASP A 69 -5.43 -11.84 -2.22
N GLU A 70 -5.08 -12.41 -1.08
CA GLU A 70 -3.72 -12.80 -0.75
C GLU A 70 -3.14 -13.89 -1.69
N ARG A 71 -4.02 -14.70 -2.30
CA ARG A 71 -3.65 -15.82 -3.16
C ARG A 71 -3.31 -15.38 -4.57
N LEU A 72 -3.90 -14.27 -5.01
CA LEU A 72 -3.69 -13.68 -6.34
C LEU A 72 -2.65 -12.55 -6.31
N ARG A 73 -2.03 -12.31 -5.16
CA ARG A 73 -1.11 -11.19 -4.96
C ARG A 73 0.11 -11.24 -5.88
N SER A 74 0.60 -12.44 -6.18
CA SER A 74 1.72 -12.67 -7.11
C SER A 74 1.47 -12.22 -8.53
N GLU A 75 0.21 -12.07 -8.92
CA GLU A 75 -0.16 -11.65 -10.27
C GLU A 75 0.15 -10.18 -10.53
N TRP A 76 0.39 -9.37 -9.49
CA TRP A 76 0.54 -7.92 -9.65
C TRP A 76 1.53 -7.25 -8.70
N ASP A 77 1.82 -7.81 -7.53
CA ASP A 77 2.73 -7.22 -6.55
C ASP A 77 4.07 -7.95 -6.53
N ILE A 78 5.12 -7.28 -7.01
CA ILE A 78 6.49 -7.80 -7.02
C ILE A 78 6.98 -8.16 -5.60
N LEU A 79 6.42 -7.54 -4.55
CA LEU A 79 6.79 -7.81 -3.15
C LEU A 79 6.33 -9.19 -2.65
N SER A 80 5.48 -9.89 -3.40
CA SER A 80 5.03 -11.25 -3.09
C SER A 80 6.07 -12.34 -3.37
N ASN A 81 7.19 -11.99 -4.03
CA ASN A 81 8.22 -12.92 -4.50
C ASN A 81 7.66 -14.04 -5.42
N GLY A 82 6.55 -13.77 -6.13
CA GLY A 82 5.99 -14.69 -7.13
C GLY A 82 5.21 -15.87 -6.55
N GLY A 83 4.98 -15.91 -5.23
CA GLY A 83 4.20 -16.95 -4.57
C GLY A 83 2.90 -16.43 -3.95
N PRO A 84 1.94 -17.32 -3.64
CA PRO A 84 0.75 -16.93 -2.88
C PRO A 84 1.16 -16.48 -1.48
N MET A 85 0.44 -15.51 -0.94
CA MET A 85 0.63 -15.06 0.43
C MET A 85 -0.35 -15.74 1.39
N GLN A 86 0.04 -15.79 2.66
CA GLN A 86 -0.79 -16.26 3.75
C GLN A 86 -1.27 -15.07 4.59
N GLU A 87 -2.57 -14.96 4.82
CA GLU A 87 -3.11 -14.03 5.81
C GLU A 87 -2.85 -14.56 7.22
N MET A 88 -2.04 -13.84 7.99
CA MET A 88 -1.65 -14.18 9.36
C MET A 88 -2.58 -13.57 10.40
N VAL A 89 -3.06 -12.35 10.13
CA VAL A 89 -3.92 -11.58 11.03
C VAL A 89 -4.98 -10.91 10.17
N HIS A 90 -6.21 -10.90 10.67
CA HIS A 90 -7.35 -10.23 10.05
C HIS A 90 -8.15 -9.46 11.10
N ILE A 91 -8.27 -8.15 10.92
CA ILE A 91 -9.03 -7.27 11.80
C ILE A 91 -10.08 -6.54 10.97
N ALA A 92 -11.35 -6.90 11.15
CA ALA A 92 -12.46 -6.24 10.46
C ALA A 92 -12.67 -4.81 11.02
N LYS A 93 -12.89 -3.83 10.14
CA LYS A 93 -13.09 -2.41 10.50
C LYS A 93 -14.56 -2.00 10.70
N GLY A 94 -15.51 -2.95 10.69
CA GLY A 94 -16.93 -2.69 10.95
C GLY A 94 -17.90 -3.35 9.96
N GLN A 95 -19.05 -2.70 9.72
CA GLN A 95 -20.12 -3.16 8.83
C GLN A 95 -19.77 -2.85 7.37
N GLY A 96 -19.19 -3.83 6.68
CA GLY A 96 -18.89 -3.75 5.25
C GLY A 96 -18.04 -4.95 4.86
N GLN A 97 -18.51 -5.77 3.91
CA GLN A 97 -17.71 -6.89 3.43
C GLN A 97 -16.42 -6.35 2.81
N GLY A 98 -15.30 -6.69 3.43
CA GLY A 98 -13.98 -6.42 2.88
C GLY A 98 -13.21 -5.24 3.43
N ASN A 99 -13.75 -4.52 4.41
CA ASN A 99 -13.02 -3.48 5.13
C ASN A 99 -12.24 -4.11 6.29
N CYS A 100 -10.93 -4.28 6.12
CA CYS A 100 -10.09 -4.88 7.14
C CYS A 100 -8.69 -4.25 7.18
N VAL A 101 -7.99 -4.56 8.27
CA VAL A 101 -6.53 -4.51 8.33
C VAL A 101 -6.06 -5.95 8.38
N SER A 102 -5.16 -6.34 7.47
CA SER A 102 -4.59 -7.68 7.43
C SER A 102 -3.07 -7.64 7.39
N LEU A 103 -2.46 -8.70 7.92
CA LEU A 103 -1.03 -8.92 7.87
C LEU A 103 -0.77 -10.15 6.99
N LEU A 104 -0.08 -9.96 5.88
CA LEU A 104 0.21 -11.00 4.91
C LEU A 104 1.68 -11.43 5.03
N ARG A 105 1.93 -12.72 4.90
CA ARG A 105 3.27 -13.31 4.87
C ARG A 105 3.48 -14.02 3.54
N ALA A 106 4.62 -13.78 2.89
CA ALA A 106 4.98 -14.55 1.70
C ALA A 106 5.25 -16.01 2.12
N ASN A 107 4.65 -16.97 1.41
CA ASN A 107 4.99 -18.38 1.64
C ASN A 107 6.43 -18.61 1.16
N ALA A 108 7.35 -18.72 2.11
CA ALA A 108 8.74 -18.96 1.80
C ALA A 108 8.91 -20.37 1.22
N VAL A 109 9.58 -20.49 0.07
CA VAL A 109 9.99 -21.80 -0.48
C VAL A 109 11.08 -22.43 0.40
N ASN A 110 11.82 -21.60 1.17
CA ASN A 110 12.85 -22.02 2.14
C ASN A 110 12.61 -21.37 3.50
N ALA A 111 12.86 -22.09 4.60
CA ALA A 111 12.63 -21.64 5.98
C ALA A 111 13.42 -20.39 6.42
N ASN A 112 14.37 -19.91 5.61
CA ASN A 112 15.24 -18.77 5.91
C ASN A 112 14.91 -17.47 5.12
N ASP A 113 13.97 -17.49 4.16
CA ASP A 113 13.96 -16.50 3.07
C ASP A 113 12.85 -15.42 3.09
N SER A 114 11.99 -15.31 4.10
CA SER A 114 11.10 -14.12 4.16
C SER A 114 10.66 -13.72 5.58
N SER A 115 11.45 -12.83 6.20
CA SER A 115 11.02 -12.03 7.35
C SER A 115 10.08 -10.88 6.97
N MET A 116 9.85 -10.69 5.67
CA MET A 116 9.04 -9.63 5.11
C MET A 116 7.56 -9.94 5.24
N LEU A 117 6.85 -9.03 5.90
CA LEU A 117 5.40 -9.05 6.03
C LEU A 117 4.83 -7.87 5.25
N ILE A 118 3.58 -7.97 4.82
CA ILE A 118 2.84 -6.86 4.22
C ILE A 118 1.71 -6.51 5.17
N LEU A 119 1.71 -5.28 5.67
CA LEU A 119 0.55 -4.73 6.35
C LEU A 119 -0.36 -4.13 5.29
N GLN A 120 -1.59 -4.61 5.21
CA GLN A 120 -2.59 -4.17 4.24
C GLN A 120 -3.79 -3.57 4.98
N GLU A 121 -4.28 -2.43 4.50
CA GLU A 121 -5.53 -1.82 4.92
C GLU A 121 -6.44 -1.66 3.70
N THR A 122 -7.64 -2.22 3.78
CA THR A 122 -8.64 -2.15 2.72
C THR A 122 -9.85 -1.33 3.14
N TRP A 123 -10.43 -0.61 2.20
CA TRP A 123 -11.66 0.14 2.39
C TRP A 123 -12.47 0.15 1.10
N MET A 124 -13.78 -0.05 1.21
CA MET A 124 -14.73 0.08 0.14
C MET A 124 -16.01 0.71 0.68
N ASP A 125 -16.54 1.66 -0.09
CA ASP A 125 -17.85 2.25 0.09
C ASP A 125 -18.52 2.51 -1.27
N THR A 126 -19.64 3.23 -1.26
CA THR A 126 -20.40 3.57 -2.46
C THR A 126 -19.60 4.42 -3.46
N SER A 127 -18.63 5.19 -2.97
CA SER A 127 -17.86 6.17 -3.73
C SER A 127 -16.59 5.55 -4.31
N CYS A 128 -15.84 4.78 -3.52
CA CYS A 128 -14.56 4.25 -3.96
C CYS A 128 -14.17 2.91 -3.31
N SER A 129 -13.05 2.36 -3.77
CA SER A 129 -12.42 1.17 -3.20
C SER A 129 -10.92 1.39 -3.18
N VAL A 130 -10.29 1.07 -2.06
CA VAL A 130 -8.89 1.40 -1.77
C VAL A 130 -8.22 0.19 -1.13
N VAL A 131 -7.05 -0.17 -1.65
CA VAL A 131 -6.12 -1.12 -1.04
C VAL A 131 -4.82 -0.35 -0.79
N VAL A 132 -4.49 -0.10 0.47
CA VAL A 132 -3.21 0.51 0.88
C VAL A 132 -2.37 -0.56 1.54
N TYR A 133 -1.09 -0.64 1.21
CA TYR A 133 -0.20 -1.58 1.84
C TYR A 133 1.22 -1.04 1.96
N ALA A 134 1.97 -1.60 2.89
CA ALA A 134 3.40 -1.34 3.04
C ALA A 134 4.11 -2.61 3.52
N PRO A 135 5.34 -2.85 3.06
CA PRO A 135 6.17 -3.87 3.66
C PRO A 135 6.57 -3.46 5.08
N VAL A 136 6.54 -4.42 6.00
CA VAL A 136 6.97 -4.26 7.38
C VAL A 136 7.90 -5.41 7.76
N ASP A 137 8.94 -5.12 8.53
CA ASP A 137 9.82 -6.16 9.04
C ASP A 137 9.20 -6.82 10.27
N GLY A 138 9.29 -8.15 10.36
CA GLY A 138 8.69 -8.90 11.45
C GLY A 138 9.23 -8.56 12.84
N GLN A 139 10.48 -8.07 12.94
CA GLN A 139 11.11 -7.73 14.22
C GLN A 139 10.50 -6.44 14.79
N SER A 140 10.42 -5.37 14.01
CA SER A 140 9.78 -4.11 14.41
C SER A 140 8.30 -4.32 14.71
N LEU A 141 7.61 -5.16 13.95
CA LEU A 141 6.21 -5.48 14.24
C LEU A 141 6.06 -6.17 15.61
N ASN A 142 6.92 -7.13 15.93
CA ASN A 142 6.89 -7.81 17.22
C ASN A 142 7.12 -6.84 18.38
N VAL A 143 8.05 -5.89 18.25
CA VAL A 143 8.30 -4.85 19.26
C VAL A 143 7.02 -4.05 19.53
N VAL A 144 6.35 -3.57 18.47
CA VAL A 144 5.10 -2.81 18.59
C VAL A 144 3.96 -3.65 19.20
N MET A 145 3.90 -4.94 18.84
CA MET A 145 2.89 -5.85 19.37
C MET A 145 3.12 -6.25 20.84
N SER A 146 4.37 -6.17 21.33
CA SER A 146 4.71 -6.53 22.71
C SER A 146 4.45 -5.44 23.75
N GLY A 147 4.17 -4.19 23.32
CA GLY A 147 3.95 -3.04 24.21
C GLY A 147 5.23 -2.30 24.56
#